data_AF-A0AAW5M082-F1
#
_entry.id   AF-A0AAW5M082-F1
#
_cell.length_a   1.000
_cell.length_b   1.000
_cell.length_c   1.000
_cell.angle_alpha   90.00
_cell.angle_beta   90.00
_cell.angle_gamma   90.00
#
_symmetry.space_group_name_H-M   'P 1'
#
loop_
_entity.id
_entity.type
_entity.pdbx_description
1 polymer ?
#
loop_
_entity_poly.entity_id
_entity_poly.type
_entity_poly.pdbx_seq_one_letter_code
_entity_poly.pdbx_strand_id
1 'polypeptide(L)'
;MINKDINEIDFTNDISSSTGQSALNTSLLSGELSANSSNPFNSTYKDIARTLTINGQNHTLDLGNNYIAFYNQNVNSNFWNLTLKNMTLKANDNAGYSPFYFQNMGTNQQKNSSITFDNVNANLSKTQLFYGEDTPVILAGNTIIKDDLGKTGLGSLGAGYYNGIVCRSLTVTPDANVTMTVNTPDYAMNLWKPTPGAYVEENNNAVWLNSDDGNITIGKNAKFTINSTTQDMRGLASRAAGSTMKVEDGAQVVMNLANGHSTAIFAGNLDVGKNASIDITTMQDNNSEAASLPIAGATVVNSPLNWTNGVLNANGYHYAPISIGSFTFLQPLTHETHAINMEQGSTIRIHRGKANTITPLISFGSGSSNNNKTYTMTVGKGATLDLQDGAYGTVRAYTSYTMGLANSFPHAVEGPLNSQPTSFYPCGLITMFGVNGVNSLTFNSPKYVNLQRTDTTKTGSLIRLEGGTNEVNVNGSSINSIPTSAYDVKQTMLGKDSQNWQISQLTTYNGIGNTGLAFMPAGKKQNSVLSTNAETYTMGMSNGKVLMSPTQSGLNTYQYNNGVIAQGAPTQTGGNYVQSKDNLKSFLDNFNWWTPA
;
A
#
# COMPACT_ATOMS: atom_id res chain seq x y z
N MET A 1 -29.29 20.37 16.10
CA MET A 1 -29.04 20.33 14.63
C MET A 1 -30.12 21.02 13.80
N ILE A 2 -31.41 20.97 14.17
CA ILE A 2 -32.52 21.42 13.31
C ILE A 2 -32.69 22.95 13.28
N ASN A 3 -32.47 23.63 14.41
CA ASN A 3 -32.47 25.09 14.44
C ASN A 3 -31.28 25.61 13.63
N LYS A 4 -31.56 26.28 12.51
CA LYS A 4 -30.57 26.78 11.54
C LYS A 4 -29.78 27.99 12.04
N ASP A 5 -30.26 28.67 13.07
CA ASP A 5 -29.63 29.88 13.63
C ASP A 5 -28.54 29.56 14.65
N ILE A 6 -28.36 28.27 14.98
CA ILE A 6 -27.36 27.78 15.95
C ILE A 6 -26.14 27.23 15.22
N ASN A 7 -24.97 27.85 15.38
CA ASN A 7 -23.71 27.40 14.80
C ASN A 7 -22.79 26.68 15.80
N GLU A 8 -23.14 26.71 17.09
CA GLU A 8 -22.39 26.04 18.16
C GLU A 8 -23.36 25.43 19.18
N ILE A 9 -23.06 24.20 19.60
CA ILE A 9 -23.80 23.48 20.64
C ILE A 9 -22.77 23.00 21.67
N ASP A 10 -22.88 23.51 22.90
CA ASP A 10 -22.12 23.01 24.04
C ASP A 10 -22.95 22.03 24.85
N PHE A 11 -22.35 20.87 25.16
CA PHE A 11 -22.95 19.93 26.09
C PHE A 11 -22.73 20.42 27.52
N THR A 12 -23.79 20.34 28.32
CA THR A 12 -23.74 20.60 29.76
C THR A 12 -23.83 19.31 30.58
N ASN A 13 -24.14 18.19 29.94
CA ASN A 13 -24.29 16.86 30.48
C ASN A 13 -24.06 15.83 29.36
N ASP A 14 -23.92 14.56 29.73
CA ASP A 14 -23.96 13.46 28.77
C ASP A 14 -25.32 13.42 28.06
N ILE A 15 -25.30 13.12 26.76
CA ILE A 15 -26.50 12.96 25.92
C ILE A 15 -26.57 11.52 25.45
N SER A 16 -27.65 10.82 25.79
CA SER A 16 -27.95 9.49 25.26
C SER A 16 -29.26 9.49 24.49
N SER A 17 -29.27 8.83 23.33
CA SER A 17 -30.50 8.58 22.58
C SER A 17 -31.14 7.28 23.07
N SER A 18 -32.46 7.27 23.27
CA SER A 18 -33.19 6.04 23.57
C SER A 18 -33.62 5.34 22.28
N THR A 19 -33.78 4.01 22.32
CA THR A 19 -34.29 3.23 21.18
C THR A 19 -35.67 3.74 20.75
N GLY A 20 -35.87 3.95 19.45
CA GLY A 20 -37.16 4.33 18.88
C GLY A 20 -37.49 5.83 18.95
N GLN A 21 -36.54 6.69 19.31
CA GLN A 21 -36.69 8.12 19.07
C GLN A 21 -36.56 8.38 17.57
N SER A 22 -37.64 8.74 16.89
CA SER A 22 -37.54 9.51 15.65
C SER A 22 -37.52 10.98 16.04
N ALA A 23 -36.51 11.73 15.61
CA ALA A 23 -36.47 13.14 15.95
C ALA A 23 -37.68 13.87 15.34
N LEU A 24 -38.15 13.49 14.12
CA LEU A 24 -39.02 14.38 13.33
C LEU A 24 -39.94 13.74 12.24
N ASN A 25 -40.10 12.40 12.08
CA ASN A 25 -41.03 11.81 11.07
C ASN A 25 -41.52 10.38 11.42
N THR A 26 -42.64 9.96 10.81
CA THR A 26 -43.39 8.69 10.92
C THR A 26 -43.06 7.64 9.83
N SER A 27 -42.06 7.88 8.96
CA SER A 27 -41.61 6.92 7.92
C SER A 27 -40.09 6.82 7.84
N LEU A 28 -39.44 6.63 8.99
CA LEU A 28 -37.99 6.48 9.10
C LEU A 28 -37.57 5.01 9.05
N LEU A 29 -36.35 4.76 8.61
CA LEU A 29 -35.71 3.46 8.86
C LEU A 29 -35.46 3.30 10.37
N SER A 30 -35.38 2.05 10.82
CA SER A 30 -35.15 1.74 12.24
C SER A 30 -33.87 2.40 12.75
N GLY A 31 -33.98 3.24 13.77
CA GLY A 31 -32.85 3.93 14.41
C GLY A 31 -32.44 5.27 13.78
N GLU A 32 -33.12 5.74 12.74
CA GLU A 32 -32.73 6.98 12.08
C GLU A 32 -33.15 8.25 12.85
N LEU A 33 -32.19 9.15 13.08
CA LEU A 33 -32.38 10.52 13.59
C LEU A 33 -32.10 11.51 12.45
N SER A 34 -33.16 11.97 11.78
CA SER A 34 -33.00 12.87 10.64
C SER A 34 -33.97 14.04 10.65
N ALA A 35 -33.54 15.12 9.99
CA ALA A 35 -34.37 16.26 9.66
C ALA A 35 -34.98 16.06 8.26
N ASN A 36 -35.77 14.99 8.12
CA ASN A 36 -36.34 14.53 6.85
C ASN A 36 -37.87 14.74 6.78
N SER A 37 -38.40 15.01 5.58
CA SER A 37 -39.84 15.15 5.30
C SER A 37 -40.20 14.22 4.15
N SER A 38 -41.36 13.55 4.23
CA SER A 38 -41.88 12.73 3.12
C SER A 38 -42.23 13.57 1.89
N ASN A 39 -42.49 14.88 2.07
CA ASN A 39 -42.61 15.85 0.99
C ASN A 39 -41.44 16.85 1.04
N PRO A 40 -40.41 16.70 0.19
CA PRO A 40 -39.22 17.54 0.25
C PRO A 40 -39.49 18.99 -0.20
N PHE A 41 -40.53 19.23 -1.02
CA PHE A 41 -40.87 20.57 -1.51
C PHE A 41 -41.50 21.47 -0.43
N ASN A 42 -42.08 20.87 0.61
CA ASN A 42 -42.73 21.57 1.72
C ASN A 42 -42.14 21.16 3.08
N SER A 43 -40.86 20.78 3.10
CA SER A 43 -40.17 20.39 4.33
C SER A 43 -39.88 21.61 5.19
N THR A 44 -40.26 21.56 6.48
CA THR A 44 -39.84 22.54 7.49
C THR A 44 -38.36 22.44 7.85
N TYR A 45 -37.67 21.39 7.37
CA TYR A 45 -36.25 21.12 7.57
C TYR A 45 -35.42 21.41 6.33
N LYS A 46 -35.96 22.23 5.43
CA LYS A 46 -35.29 22.66 4.21
C LYS A 46 -34.25 23.75 4.52
N ASP A 47 -33.12 23.73 3.81
CA ASP A 47 -32.10 24.80 3.84
C ASP A 47 -31.51 25.08 5.24
N ILE A 48 -31.26 24.01 6.01
CA ILE A 48 -30.74 24.08 7.39
C ILE A 48 -29.24 23.74 7.52
N ALA A 49 -28.62 23.28 6.44
CA ALA A 49 -27.21 22.94 6.39
C ALA A 49 -26.34 24.18 6.57
N ARG A 50 -25.23 24.01 7.31
CA ARG A 50 -24.35 25.10 7.74
C ARG A 50 -23.06 24.54 8.34
N THR A 51 -22.14 25.44 8.69
CA THR A 51 -21.06 25.15 9.63
C THR A 51 -21.61 25.05 11.05
N LEU A 52 -21.44 23.89 11.68
CA LEU A 52 -21.94 23.62 13.03
C LEU A 52 -20.86 22.91 13.85
N THR A 53 -20.52 23.50 14.99
CA THR A 53 -19.68 22.86 16.00
C THR A 53 -20.55 22.27 17.10
N ILE A 54 -20.32 21.01 17.43
CA ILE A 54 -20.87 20.33 18.59
C ILE A 54 -19.69 20.05 19.52
N ASN A 55 -19.61 20.82 20.59
CA ASN A 55 -18.58 20.70 21.59
C ASN A 55 -19.12 19.91 22.77
N GLY A 56 -18.59 18.72 22.99
CA GLY A 56 -19.01 17.86 24.07
C GLY A 56 -18.54 18.33 25.43
N GLN A 57 -17.59 19.27 25.54
CA GLN A 57 -17.05 19.72 26.83
C GLN A 57 -16.59 18.53 27.72
N ASN A 58 -16.06 17.49 27.08
CA ASN A 58 -15.67 16.19 27.63
C ASN A 58 -16.82 15.26 28.07
N HIS A 59 -18.06 15.60 27.75
CA HIS A 59 -19.23 14.73 27.91
C HIS A 59 -19.34 13.67 26.81
N THR A 60 -20.25 12.72 27.03
CA THR A 60 -20.55 11.64 26.10
C THR A 60 -21.73 11.99 25.19
N LEU A 61 -21.59 11.72 23.88
CA LEU A 61 -22.70 11.51 22.96
C LEU A 61 -22.87 10.01 22.73
N ASP A 62 -23.93 9.43 23.27
CA ASP A 62 -24.28 8.02 23.12
C ASP A 62 -25.49 7.86 22.18
N LEU A 63 -25.22 7.43 20.95
CA LEU A 63 -26.25 7.21 19.95
C LEU A 63 -26.91 5.84 20.08
N GLY A 64 -26.50 4.97 21.00
CA GLY A 64 -27.12 3.64 21.15
C GLY A 64 -27.17 2.90 19.82
N ASN A 65 -28.36 2.46 19.39
CA ASN A 65 -28.60 1.84 18.08
C ASN A 65 -29.14 2.84 17.03
N ASN A 66 -29.00 4.14 17.29
CA ASN A 66 -29.49 5.20 16.42
C ASN A 66 -28.34 5.82 15.60
N TYR A 67 -28.68 6.47 14.49
CA TYR A 67 -27.73 7.18 13.64
C TYR A 67 -28.30 8.49 13.12
N ILE A 68 -27.44 9.46 12.81
CA ILE A 68 -27.82 10.75 12.26
C ILE A 68 -27.69 10.72 10.74
N ALA A 69 -28.79 10.97 10.03
CA ALA A 69 -28.81 10.98 8.57
C ALA A 69 -29.04 12.39 8.00
N PHE A 70 -28.30 12.71 6.94
CA PHE A 70 -28.32 14.01 6.26
C PHE A 70 -28.92 13.88 4.86
N TYR A 71 -29.82 14.79 4.49
CA TYR A 71 -30.63 14.69 3.27
C TYR A 71 -30.45 15.88 2.33
N ASN A 72 -30.65 15.66 1.03
CA ASN A 72 -30.61 16.70 -0.01
C ASN A 72 -31.48 17.93 0.28
N GLN A 73 -32.66 17.73 0.88
CA GLN A 73 -33.53 18.86 1.20
C GLN A 73 -32.91 19.81 2.24
N ASN A 74 -31.96 19.34 3.06
CA ASN A 74 -31.35 20.17 4.10
C ASN A 74 -30.38 21.19 3.52
N VAL A 75 -29.91 21.03 2.28
CA VAL A 75 -28.87 21.86 1.65
C VAL A 75 -29.43 22.77 0.56
N ASN A 76 -28.82 23.95 0.40
CA ASN A 76 -29.05 24.88 -0.71
C ASN A 76 -27.73 25.51 -1.18
N SER A 77 -27.54 26.83 -1.02
CA SER A 77 -26.26 27.52 -1.10
C SER A 77 -25.30 27.15 0.04
N ASN A 78 -25.81 26.63 1.16
CA ASN A 78 -24.99 26.17 2.29
C ASN A 78 -24.90 24.64 2.35
N PHE A 79 -23.79 24.15 2.90
CA PHE A 79 -23.45 22.74 3.03
C PHE A 79 -23.17 22.38 4.49
N TRP A 80 -23.23 21.09 4.83
CA TRP A 80 -22.94 20.63 6.19
C TRP A 80 -21.44 20.63 6.43
N ASN A 81 -20.95 21.50 7.31
CA ASN A 81 -19.57 21.45 7.79
C ASN A 81 -19.61 21.22 9.30
N LEU A 82 -19.58 19.94 9.69
CA LEU A 82 -19.78 19.53 11.07
C LEU A 82 -18.43 19.38 11.77
N THR A 83 -18.33 19.88 13.00
CA THR A 83 -17.21 19.58 13.89
C THR A 83 -17.74 18.98 15.18
N LEU A 84 -17.34 17.75 15.48
CA LEU A 84 -17.52 17.14 16.80
C LEU A 84 -16.22 17.32 17.57
N LYS A 85 -16.30 17.97 18.72
CA LYS A 85 -15.12 18.35 19.49
C LYS A 85 -15.20 17.96 20.95
N ASN A 86 -14.07 17.52 21.53
CA ASN A 86 -13.87 17.28 22.96
C ASN A 86 -14.99 16.39 23.56
N MET A 87 -15.12 15.15 23.09
CA MET A 87 -16.20 14.27 23.53
C MET A 87 -15.85 12.80 23.48
N THR A 88 -16.61 12.01 24.22
CA THR A 88 -16.71 10.57 23.97
C THR A 88 -17.90 10.29 23.06
N LEU A 89 -17.68 9.61 21.94
CA LEU A 89 -18.74 9.15 21.05
C LEU A 89 -18.97 7.65 21.25
N LYS A 90 -20.22 7.25 21.49
CA LYS A 90 -20.62 5.85 21.55
C LYS A 90 -21.72 5.57 20.56
N ALA A 91 -21.64 4.41 19.90
CA ALA A 91 -22.71 3.85 19.11
C ALA A 91 -22.56 2.34 19.02
N ASN A 92 -23.68 1.66 18.78
CA ASN A 92 -23.81 0.22 18.68
C ASN A 92 -24.26 -0.17 17.26
N ASP A 93 -24.86 -1.35 17.11
CA ASP A 93 -25.43 -1.82 15.84
C ASP A 93 -26.62 -0.93 15.43
N ASN A 94 -26.33 0.08 14.62
CA ASN A 94 -27.31 1.07 14.14
C ASN A 94 -28.06 0.57 12.90
N ALA A 95 -28.59 -0.66 12.96
CA ALA A 95 -29.27 -1.31 11.83
C ALA A 95 -28.42 -1.35 10.54
N GLY A 96 -27.09 -1.47 10.69
CA GLY A 96 -26.14 -1.47 9.58
C GLY A 96 -25.63 -0.10 9.09
N TYR A 97 -26.01 1.01 9.72
CA TYR A 97 -25.55 2.37 9.37
C TYR A 97 -24.42 2.88 10.28
N SER A 98 -23.65 3.85 9.80
CA SER A 98 -22.69 4.61 10.61
C SER A 98 -23.41 5.66 11.48
N PRO A 99 -22.88 6.05 12.65
CA PRO A 99 -23.42 7.11 13.50
C PRO A 99 -23.72 8.42 12.77
N PHE A 100 -22.93 8.73 11.73
CA PHE A 100 -23.17 9.84 10.81
C PHE A 100 -23.24 9.30 9.39
N TYR A 101 -24.37 9.54 8.71
CA TYR A 101 -24.68 8.96 7.41
C TYR A 101 -25.04 10.05 6.39
N PHE A 102 -24.18 10.25 5.39
CA PHE A 102 -24.27 11.35 4.42
C PHE A 102 -24.86 10.93 3.07
N GLN A 103 -25.13 9.64 2.89
CA GLN A 103 -25.52 9.07 1.59
C GLN A 103 -26.91 9.46 1.08
N ASN A 104 -27.78 10.05 1.90
CA ASN A 104 -29.06 10.55 1.41
C ASN A 104 -28.93 11.92 0.71
N MET A 105 -27.70 12.43 0.56
CA MET A 105 -27.36 13.60 -0.24
C MET A 105 -26.78 13.21 -1.60
N GLY A 106 -26.99 14.03 -2.63
CA GLY A 106 -26.37 13.86 -3.94
C GLY A 106 -24.86 14.13 -3.89
N THR A 107 -24.13 13.57 -4.85
CA THR A 107 -22.67 13.67 -4.95
C THR A 107 -22.15 15.11 -4.80
N ASN A 108 -22.73 16.08 -5.52
CA ASN A 108 -22.29 17.48 -5.44
C ASN A 108 -22.47 18.07 -4.03
N GLN A 109 -23.55 17.72 -3.34
CA GLN A 109 -23.85 18.19 -2.00
C GLN A 109 -22.91 17.56 -0.97
N GLN A 110 -22.60 16.26 -1.11
CA GLN A 110 -21.62 15.55 -0.29
C GLN A 110 -20.21 16.13 -0.47
N LYS A 111 -19.76 16.36 -1.71
CA LYS A 111 -18.41 16.90 -2.01
C LYS A 111 -18.13 18.26 -1.39
N ASN A 112 -19.17 19.07 -1.17
CA ASN A 112 -19.07 20.39 -0.56
C ASN A 112 -19.40 20.40 0.95
N SER A 113 -19.78 19.25 1.50
CA SER A 113 -19.97 19.06 2.94
C SER A 113 -18.70 18.46 3.55
N SER A 114 -18.57 18.42 4.88
CA SER A 114 -17.47 17.80 5.60
C SER A 114 -17.86 17.45 7.03
N ILE A 115 -17.09 16.53 7.63
CA ILE A 115 -17.16 16.23 9.07
C ILE A 115 -15.76 16.20 9.67
N THR A 116 -15.61 16.81 10.84
CA THR A 116 -14.38 16.86 11.63
C THR A 116 -14.58 16.20 12.98
N PHE A 117 -13.66 15.33 13.37
CA PHE A 117 -13.56 14.77 14.72
C PHE A 117 -12.30 15.35 15.40
N ASP A 118 -12.47 16.28 16.34
CA ASP A 118 -11.38 16.99 17.05
C ASP A 118 -11.35 16.61 18.54
N ASN A 119 -10.31 15.92 19.00
CA ASN A 119 -10.24 15.37 20.37
C ASN A 119 -11.45 14.47 20.70
N VAL A 120 -11.82 13.59 19.78
CA VAL A 120 -12.94 12.66 19.97
C VAL A 120 -12.42 11.28 20.38
N ASN A 121 -13.01 10.70 21.42
CA ASN A 121 -12.82 9.31 21.79
C ASN A 121 -14.04 8.49 21.37
N ALA A 122 -13.99 7.89 20.18
CA ALA A 122 -15.05 7.05 19.63
C ALA A 122 -14.87 5.59 20.07
N ASN A 123 -15.90 5.05 20.71
CA ASN A 123 -16.00 3.65 21.11
C ASN A 123 -17.24 3.03 20.47
N LEU A 124 -17.04 2.35 19.34
CA LEU A 124 -18.09 1.87 18.47
C LEU A 124 -18.15 0.35 18.50
N SER A 125 -19.35 -0.18 18.75
CA SER A 125 -19.62 -1.61 18.77
C SER A 125 -20.49 -1.98 17.58
N LYS A 126 -20.01 -2.89 16.74
CA LYS A 126 -20.71 -3.42 15.56
C LYS A 126 -21.07 -2.37 14.49
N THR A 127 -20.40 -1.23 14.48
CA THR A 127 -20.61 -0.16 13.49
C THR A 127 -19.30 0.55 13.16
N GLN A 128 -19.30 1.22 12.01
CA GLN A 128 -18.20 2.04 11.52
C GLN A 128 -18.40 3.51 11.93
N LEU A 129 -17.33 4.29 12.07
CA LEU A 129 -17.43 5.70 12.46
C LEU A 129 -18.19 6.56 11.46
N PHE A 130 -17.97 6.36 10.16
CA PHE A 130 -18.49 7.25 9.14
C PHE A 130 -18.76 6.57 7.80
N TYR A 131 -19.87 6.97 7.15
CA TYR A 131 -20.21 6.59 5.78
C TYR A 131 -20.75 7.78 4.98
N GLY A 132 -19.97 8.18 3.99
CA GLY A 132 -20.32 9.21 3.02
C GLY A 132 -19.31 9.21 1.89
N GLU A 133 -19.58 8.45 0.83
CA GLU A 133 -18.63 8.15 -0.27
C GLU A 133 -18.01 9.40 -0.89
N ASP A 134 -18.79 10.47 -0.99
CA ASP A 134 -18.36 11.73 -1.59
C ASP A 134 -18.00 12.81 -0.56
N THR A 135 -18.07 12.52 0.74
CA THR A 135 -17.85 13.49 1.82
C THR A 135 -16.44 13.39 2.41
N PRO A 136 -15.66 14.48 2.48
CA PRO A 136 -14.41 14.55 3.23
C PRO A 136 -14.57 14.35 4.74
N VAL A 137 -13.62 13.63 5.34
CA VAL A 137 -13.48 13.42 6.79
C VAL A 137 -12.16 14.05 7.27
N ILE A 138 -12.23 14.75 8.39
CA ILE A 138 -11.07 15.38 9.02
C ILE A 138 -10.92 14.83 10.44
N LEU A 139 -9.71 14.39 10.79
CA LEU A 139 -9.34 13.93 12.12
C LEU A 139 -8.33 14.93 12.71
N ALA A 140 -8.64 15.47 13.89
CA ALA A 140 -7.87 16.52 14.53
C ALA A 140 -7.64 16.24 16.02
N GLY A 141 -6.64 16.93 16.58
CA GLY A 141 -6.27 16.81 17.98
C GLY A 141 -5.89 15.38 18.38
N ASN A 142 -6.16 15.03 19.63
CA ASN A 142 -5.97 13.69 20.19
C ASN A 142 -7.23 12.84 19.98
N THR A 143 -7.38 12.26 18.80
CA THR A 143 -8.57 11.47 18.43
C THR A 143 -8.29 9.98 18.51
N ILE A 144 -9.14 9.25 19.23
CA ILE A 144 -9.05 7.79 19.41
C ILE A 144 -10.32 7.17 18.84
N ILE A 145 -10.17 6.23 17.92
CA ILE A 145 -11.26 5.53 17.26
C ILE A 145 -11.10 4.04 17.54
N LYS A 146 -12.12 3.42 18.09
CA LYS A 146 -12.21 1.98 18.32
C LYS A 146 -13.46 1.46 17.64
N ASP A 147 -13.25 0.76 16.54
CA ASP A 147 -14.31 0.21 15.70
C ASP A 147 -14.25 -1.31 15.77
N ASP A 148 -15.11 -1.92 16.58
CA ASP A 148 -15.34 -3.36 16.55
C ASP A 148 -16.47 -3.65 15.56
N LEU A 149 -16.15 -3.67 14.27
CA LEU A 149 -17.11 -3.82 13.19
C LEU A 149 -17.93 -5.10 13.35
N GLY A 150 -19.22 -5.00 13.04
CA GLY A 150 -20.18 -6.10 13.04
C GLY A 150 -20.76 -6.25 11.64
N LYS A 151 -21.56 -7.29 11.41
CA LYS A 151 -22.22 -7.46 10.11
C LYS A 151 -23.11 -6.24 9.83
N THR A 152 -22.66 -5.34 8.96
CA THR A 152 -23.44 -4.17 8.56
C THR A 152 -24.58 -4.63 7.64
N GLY A 153 -25.82 -4.42 8.08
CA GLY A 153 -27.03 -4.75 7.34
C GLY A 153 -27.36 -3.75 6.22
N LEU A 154 -26.41 -3.43 5.34
CA LEU A 154 -26.69 -2.59 4.16
C LEU A 154 -27.55 -3.38 3.15
N GLY A 155 -28.86 -3.38 3.41
CA GLY A 155 -29.92 -4.20 2.83
C GLY A 155 -30.27 -3.96 1.36
N SER A 156 -29.30 -3.63 0.50
CA SER A 156 -29.48 -3.64 -0.95
C SER A 156 -28.26 -4.15 -1.73
N LEU A 157 -27.09 -4.32 -1.09
CA LEU A 157 -25.86 -4.80 -1.75
C LEU A 157 -25.46 -6.24 -1.41
N GLY A 158 -26.20 -6.94 -0.52
CA GLY A 158 -26.03 -8.39 -0.30
C GLY A 158 -24.68 -8.86 0.26
N ALA A 159 -23.68 -7.99 0.41
CA ALA A 159 -22.37 -8.27 0.98
C ALA A 159 -22.01 -7.17 2.00
N GLY A 160 -21.65 -7.58 3.23
CA GLY A 160 -21.34 -6.68 4.33
C GLY A 160 -19.99 -5.98 4.12
N TYR A 161 -20.02 -4.66 3.99
CA TYR A 161 -18.82 -3.82 3.95
C TYR A 161 -18.34 -3.53 5.36
N TYR A 162 -17.13 -4.03 5.67
CA TYR A 162 -16.46 -3.82 6.95
C TYR A 162 -15.37 -2.76 6.79
N ASN A 163 -15.75 -1.48 6.79
CA ASN A 163 -14.79 -0.38 6.76
C ASN A 163 -14.96 0.46 8.02
N GLY A 164 -13.89 1.05 8.58
CA GLY A 164 -14.03 1.96 9.73
C GLY A 164 -14.50 3.36 9.31
N ILE A 165 -13.96 3.87 8.21
CA ILE A 165 -14.37 5.12 7.57
C ILE A 165 -14.53 4.89 6.06
N VAL A 166 -15.68 5.27 5.51
CA VAL A 166 -15.90 5.38 4.06
C VAL A 166 -16.12 6.85 3.71
N CYS A 167 -15.20 7.44 2.96
CA CYS A 167 -15.18 8.88 2.68
C CYS A 167 -14.67 9.19 1.28
N ARG A 168 -14.76 10.46 0.86
CA ARG A 168 -14.07 10.95 -0.34
C ARG A 168 -12.59 11.19 -0.10
N SER A 169 -12.26 11.81 1.02
CA SER A 169 -10.89 12.18 1.36
C SER A 169 -10.73 12.17 2.87
N LEU A 170 -9.55 11.78 3.33
CA LEU A 170 -9.18 11.83 4.74
C LEU A 170 -8.09 12.88 4.94
N THR A 171 -8.28 13.75 5.92
CA THR A 171 -7.21 14.63 6.40
C THR A 171 -6.98 14.41 7.88
N VAL A 172 -5.78 14.00 8.27
CA VAL A 172 -5.31 14.14 9.65
C VAL A 172 -4.61 15.50 9.75
N THR A 173 -5.14 16.40 10.57
CA THR A 173 -4.62 17.78 10.64
C THR A 173 -3.20 17.84 11.21
N PRO A 174 -2.42 18.92 10.96
CA PRO A 174 -1.09 19.08 11.53
C PRO A 174 -1.08 18.93 13.06
N ASP A 175 0.00 18.36 13.58
CA ASP A 175 0.24 18.11 15.01
C ASP A 175 -0.82 17.21 15.71
N ALA A 176 -1.78 16.65 14.97
CA ALA A 176 -2.77 15.73 15.53
C ALA A 176 -2.13 14.39 15.91
N ASN A 177 -2.70 13.72 16.91
CA ASN A 177 -2.33 12.37 17.31
C ASN A 177 -3.57 11.48 17.25
N VAL A 178 -3.67 10.71 16.18
CA VAL A 178 -4.82 9.88 15.87
C VAL A 178 -4.44 8.42 16.07
N THR A 179 -5.25 7.68 16.82
CA THR A 179 -5.16 6.21 16.90
C THR A 179 -6.48 5.59 16.49
N MET A 180 -6.43 4.70 15.52
CA MET A 180 -7.58 3.95 15.03
C MET A 180 -7.32 2.46 15.25
N THR A 181 -8.21 1.79 15.99
CA THR A 181 -8.21 0.33 16.15
C THR A 181 -9.45 -0.20 15.47
N VAL A 182 -9.27 -1.00 14.43
CA VAL A 182 -10.39 -1.51 13.61
C VAL A 182 -10.30 -3.02 13.58
N ASN A 183 -11.33 -3.67 14.09
CA ASN A 183 -11.45 -5.11 14.04
C ASN A 183 -12.79 -5.48 13.41
N THR A 184 -12.84 -6.60 12.71
CA THR A 184 -14.06 -7.21 12.20
C THR A 184 -14.28 -8.56 12.88
N PRO A 185 -15.47 -9.16 12.78
CA PRO A 185 -15.69 -10.53 13.24
C PRO A 185 -14.80 -11.50 12.42
N ASP A 186 -14.42 -12.64 13.00
CA ASP A 186 -13.54 -13.66 12.41
C ASP A 186 -13.97 -14.20 11.03
N TYR A 187 -15.20 -13.90 10.60
CA TYR A 187 -15.77 -14.24 9.30
C TYR A 187 -15.56 -13.17 8.22
N ALA A 188 -14.82 -12.10 8.49
CA ALA A 188 -14.39 -11.13 7.47
C ALA A 188 -13.90 -11.91 6.26
N MET A 189 -14.57 -11.67 5.13
CA MET A 189 -14.62 -12.62 4.03
C MET A 189 -13.24 -13.20 3.79
N ASN A 190 -13.09 -14.52 3.99
CA ASN A 190 -12.01 -15.25 3.36
C ASN A 190 -12.00 -14.75 1.91
N LEU A 191 -11.01 -13.93 1.55
CA LEU A 191 -10.88 -13.29 0.24
C LEU A 191 -10.83 -14.36 -0.89
N TRP A 192 -10.74 -15.61 -0.46
CA TRP A 192 -10.86 -16.90 -1.13
C TRP A 192 -12.24 -17.28 -1.70
N LYS A 193 -13.34 -16.64 -1.28
CA LYS A 193 -14.68 -16.90 -1.84
C LYS A 193 -15.44 -15.60 -2.09
N PRO A 194 -15.03 -14.77 -3.06
CA PRO A 194 -15.92 -13.72 -3.52
C PRO A 194 -17.20 -14.37 -4.02
N THR A 195 -18.34 -13.99 -3.45
CA THR A 195 -19.62 -14.16 -4.14
C THR A 195 -19.47 -13.49 -5.50
N PRO A 196 -19.94 -14.07 -6.62
CA PRO A 196 -19.92 -13.39 -7.91
C PRO A 196 -20.47 -11.95 -7.77
N GLY A 197 -19.64 -10.95 -8.05
CA GLY A 197 -19.97 -9.52 -7.88
C GLY A 197 -19.51 -8.85 -6.57
N ALA A 198 -18.88 -9.58 -5.63
CA ALA A 198 -18.31 -8.99 -4.41
C ALA A 198 -16.88 -8.47 -4.67
N TYR A 199 -16.66 -7.16 -4.50
CA TYR A 199 -15.37 -6.51 -4.68
C TYR A 199 -14.53 -6.61 -3.42
N VAL A 200 -13.44 -7.35 -3.52
CA VAL A 200 -12.65 -7.76 -2.37
C VAL A 200 -11.84 -6.59 -1.79
N GLU A 201 -11.47 -5.60 -2.62
CA GLU A 201 -10.69 -4.41 -2.25
C GLU A 201 -11.52 -3.38 -1.45
N GLU A 202 -12.83 -3.36 -1.64
CA GLU A 202 -13.75 -2.38 -1.02
C GLU A 202 -14.11 -2.73 0.44
N ASN A 203 -13.56 -3.84 0.95
CA ASN A 203 -13.88 -4.44 2.24
C ASN A 203 -12.66 -4.50 3.18
N ASN A 204 -12.93 -4.59 4.47
CA ASN A 204 -11.93 -4.73 5.54
C ASN A 204 -10.92 -3.58 5.59
N ASN A 205 -11.35 -2.34 5.33
CA ASN A 205 -10.46 -1.18 5.36
C ASN A 205 -10.58 -0.41 6.68
N ALA A 206 -9.48 0.02 7.28
CA ALA A 206 -9.56 1.06 8.31
C ALA A 206 -10.13 2.35 7.70
N VAL A 207 -9.63 2.74 6.53
CA VAL A 207 -10.16 3.84 5.73
C VAL A 207 -10.27 3.44 4.27
N TRP A 208 -11.46 3.62 3.69
CA TRP A 208 -11.74 3.44 2.28
C TRP A 208 -12.13 4.77 1.64
N LEU A 209 -11.35 5.21 0.64
CA LEU A 209 -11.77 6.31 -0.23
C LEU A 209 -12.66 5.78 -1.35
N ASN A 210 -13.96 6.06 -1.27
CA ASN A 210 -14.92 5.65 -2.29
C ASN A 210 -15.27 6.81 -3.24
N SER A 211 -14.26 7.45 -3.80
CA SER A 211 -14.43 8.52 -4.80
C SER A 211 -13.22 8.60 -5.72
N ASP A 212 -13.44 8.97 -6.98
CA ASP A 212 -12.42 8.97 -8.05
C ASP A 212 -11.41 10.14 -7.95
N ASP A 213 -11.70 11.14 -7.12
CA ASP A 213 -10.89 12.37 -6.95
C ASP A 213 -10.39 12.58 -5.51
N GLY A 214 -10.46 11.53 -4.70
CA GLY A 214 -10.11 11.53 -3.29
C GLY A 214 -8.63 11.41 -2.98
N ASN A 215 -8.17 12.04 -1.90
CA ASN A 215 -6.80 11.90 -1.38
C ASN A 215 -6.77 11.64 0.14
N ILE A 216 -5.67 11.06 0.61
CA ILE A 216 -5.38 10.92 2.04
C ILE A 216 -4.20 11.82 2.37
N THR A 217 -4.34 12.71 3.36
CA THR A 217 -3.27 13.58 3.82
C THR A 217 -3.05 13.41 5.31
N ILE A 218 -1.84 13.04 5.70
CA ILE A 218 -1.38 13.05 7.09
C ILE A 218 -0.55 14.30 7.27
N GLY A 219 -1.12 15.30 7.94
CA GLY A 219 -0.57 16.65 8.05
C GLY A 219 0.74 16.71 8.82
N LYS A 220 1.47 17.82 8.65
CA LYS A 220 2.80 18.02 9.25
C LYS A 220 2.87 17.67 10.73
N ASN A 221 3.91 16.96 11.13
CA ASN A 221 4.16 16.46 12.50
C ASN A 221 3.03 15.61 13.11
N ALA A 222 1.96 15.30 12.37
CA ALA A 222 0.88 14.49 12.90
C ALA A 222 1.34 13.04 13.06
N LYS A 223 0.75 12.33 14.02
CA LYS A 223 0.92 10.90 14.18
C LYS A 223 -0.40 10.21 13.90
N PHE A 224 -0.41 9.26 12.98
CA PHE A 224 -1.56 8.40 12.72
C PHE A 224 -1.19 6.93 12.91
N THR A 225 -1.82 6.28 13.89
CA THR A 225 -1.61 4.88 14.20
C THR A 225 -2.85 4.07 13.83
N ILE A 226 -2.67 3.00 13.04
CA ILE A 226 -3.71 2.00 12.76
C ILE A 226 -3.30 0.68 13.40
N ASN A 227 -4.19 0.10 14.18
CA ASN A 227 -4.03 -1.22 14.77
C ASN A 227 -5.18 -2.12 14.34
N SER A 228 -4.86 -3.37 14.02
CA SER A 228 -5.88 -4.40 13.83
C SER A 228 -5.36 -5.78 14.21
N THR A 229 -6.23 -6.56 14.85
CA THR A 229 -6.02 -8.00 15.07
C THR A 229 -6.73 -8.87 14.03
N THR A 230 -7.48 -8.24 13.13
CA THR A 230 -8.27 -8.93 12.10
C THR A 230 -7.40 -9.35 10.93
N GLN A 231 -7.60 -10.58 10.44
CA GLN A 231 -6.92 -11.10 9.25
C GLN A 231 -7.36 -10.34 8.00
N ASP A 232 -6.51 -10.27 6.98
CA ASP A 232 -6.88 -9.70 5.67
C ASP A 232 -7.33 -8.22 5.73
N MET A 233 -6.80 -7.45 6.69
CA MET A 233 -7.15 -6.03 6.86
C MET A 233 -6.36 -5.12 5.94
N ARG A 234 -7.04 -4.10 5.46
CA ARG A 234 -6.44 -2.99 4.74
C ARG A 234 -6.35 -1.77 5.65
N GLY A 235 -5.22 -1.08 5.61
CA GLY A 235 -5.05 0.18 6.35
C GLY A 235 -5.74 1.31 5.62
N LEU A 236 -4.98 1.99 4.77
CA LEU A 236 -5.40 3.17 4.02
C LEU A 236 -5.53 2.80 2.55
N ALA A 237 -6.77 2.80 2.05
CA ALA A 237 -7.07 2.30 0.72
C ALA A 237 -7.93 3.28 -0.08
N SER A 238 -7.68 3.34 -1.38
CA SER A 238 -8.42 4.19 -2.32
C SER A 238 -8.89 3.42 -3.54
N ARG A 239 -10.09 3.77 -4.00
CA ARG A 239 -10.63 3.32 -5.28
C ARG A 239 -9.95 3.96 -6.49
N ALA A 240 -9.42 5.17 -6.33
CA ALA A 240 -9.03 6.02 -7.44
C ALA A 240 -7.58 5.80 -7.89
N ALA A 241 -7.41 5.54 -9.20
CA ALA A 241 -6.09 5.38 -9.81
C ALA A 241 -5.17 6.59 -9.68
N GLY A 242 -5.75 7.80 -9.66
CA GLY A 242 -5.03 9.06 -9.48
C GLY A 242 -4.90 9.52 -8.02
N SER A 243 -5.40 8.75 -7.05
CA SER A 243 -5.31 9.15 -5.64
C SER A 243 -3.86 9.26 -5.19
N THR A 244 -3.60 10.21 -4.31
CA THR A 244 -2.32 10.35 -3.63
C THR A 244 -2.53 10.19 -2.13
N MET A 245 -1.75 9.29 -1.54
CA MET A 245 -1.53 9.28 -0.10
C MET A 245 -0.31 10.14 0.19
N LYS A 246 -0.50 11.21 0.96
CA LYS A 246 0.54 12.16 1.34
C LYS A 246 0.81 12.08 2.83
N VAL A 247 2.06 11.82 3.20
CA VAL A 247 2.55 11.90 4.57
C VAL A 247 3.47 13.12 4.64
N GLU A 248 2.97 14.23 5.18
CA GLU A 248 3.67 15.52 5.13
C GLU A 248 4.90 15.57 6.06
N ASP A 249 5.68 16.65 5.94
CA ASP A 249 6.92 16.85 6.70
C ASP A 249 6.78 16.53 8.20
N GLY A 250 7.68 15.70 8.71
CA GLY A 250 7.73 15.28 10.12
C GLY A 250 6.58 14.38 10.59
N ALA A 251 5.59 14.08 9.74
CA ALA A 251 4.47 13.23 10.09
C ALA A 251 4.87 11.76 10.24
N GLN A 252 4.12 11.01 11.04
CA GLN A 252 4.40 9.62 11.38
C GLN A 252 3.15 8.77 11.13
N VAL A 253 3.28 7.72 10.33
CA VAL A 253 2.25 6.70 10.13
C VAL A 253 2.76 5.38 10.67
N VAL A 254 2.01 4.78 11.58
CA VAL A 254 2.32 3.46 12.16
C VAL A 254 1.16 2.52 11.87
N MET A 255 1.43 1.37 11.26
CA MET A 255 0.40 0.36 10.99
C MET A 255 0.82 -0.99 11.54
N ASN A 256 0.05 -1.50 12.49
CA ASN A 256 0.21 -2.83 13.09
C ASN A 256 -0.93 -3.71 12.60
N LEU A 257 -0.66 -4.54 11.60
CA LEU A 257 -1.64 -5.39 10.94
C LEU A 257 -1.39 -6.85 11.29
N ALA A 258 -2.47 -7.62 11.41
CA ALA A 258 -2.42 -9.03 11.71
C ALA A 258 -1.95 -9.88 10.50
N ASN A 259 -2.21 -11.19 10.58
CA ASN A 259 -1.94 -12.14 9.51
C ASN A 259 -2.97 -12.07 8.37
N GLY A 260 -2.89 -13.03 7.44
CA GLY A 260 -3.64 -12.98 6.19
C GLY A 260 -3.03 -11.99 5.19
N HIS A 261 -3.75 -11.64 4.14
CA HIS A 261 -3.37 -10.85 2.97
C HIS A 261 -3.43 -9.33 3.22
N SER A 262 -3.10 -8.92 4.44
CA SER A 262 -3.23 -7.52 4.86
C SER A 262 -2.41 -6.56 3.98
N THR A 263 -2.99 -5.41 3.63
CA THR A 263 -2.35 -4.36 2.82
C THR A 263 -2.40 -3.05 3.59
N ALA A 264 -1.25 -2.48 3.96
CA ALA A 264 -1.21 -1.25 4.73
C ALA A 264 -1.62 -0.03 3.91
N ILE A 265 -1.10 0.08 2.69
CA ILE A 265 -1.36 1.21 1.80
C ILE A 265 -1.77 0.69 0.43
N PHE A 266 -2.91 1.14 -0.07
CA PHE A 266 -3.43 0.85 -1.40
C PHE A 266 -3.87 2.15 -2.08
N ALA A 267 -3.02 2.71 -2.95
CA ALA A 267 -3.22 4.06 -3.49
C ALA A 267 -2.68 4.22 -4.93
N GLY A 268 -2.98 5.35 -5.56
CA GLY A 268 -2.44 5.69 -6.88
C GLY A 268 -0.99 6.13 -6.81
N ASN A 269 -0.65 6.91 -5.79
CA ASN A 269 0.67 7.47 -5.51
C ASN A 269 0.91 7.55 -4.01
N LEU A 270 2.19 7.59 -3.61
CA LEU A 270 2.61 7.80 -2.23
C LEU A 270 3.73 8.84 -2.15
N ASP A 271 3.45 9.93 -1.45
CA ASP A 271 4.43 11.00 -1.20
C ASP A 271 4.78 11.01 0.29
N VAL A 272 6.07 10.90 0.61
CA VAL A 272 6.61 10.91 1.98
C VAL A 272 7.52 12.13 2.14
N GLY A 273 7.02 13.13 2.85
CA GLY A 273 7.66 14.43 3.08
C GLY A 273 8.91 14.36 3.94
N LYS A 274 9.56 15.50 4.15
CA LYS A 274 10.86 15.57 4.82
C LYS A 274 10.78 15.07 6.25
N ASN A 275 11.70 14.18 6.62
CA ASN A 275 11.76 13.55 7.94
C ASN A 275 10.46 12.84 8.38
N ALA A 276 9.52 12.61 7.47
CA ALA A 276 8.31 11.86 7.74
C ALA A 276 8.62 10.35 7.81
N SER A 277 7.80 9.58 8.53
CA SER A 277 7.99 8.13 8.65
C SER A 277 6.71 7.33 8.39
N ILE A 278 6.89 6.17 7.77
CA ILE A 278 5.90 5.11 7.66
C ILE A 278 6.53 3.84 8.22
N ASP A 279 5.95 3.28 9.27
CA ASP A 279 6.40 2.02 9.88
C ASP A 279 5.26 1.00 9.83
N ILE A 280 5.46 -0.10 9.10
CA ILE A 280 4.47 -1.17 8.90
C ILE A 280 5.00 -2.46 9.53
N THR A 281 4.19 -3.05 10.41
CA THR A 281 4.38 -4.41 10.91
C THR A 281 3.22 -5.28 10.43
N THR A 282 3.54 -6.38 9.74
CA THR A 282 2.53 -7.32 9.23
C THR A 282 3.09 -8.74 9.17
N MET A 283 2.23 -9.74 9.06
CA MET A 283 2.68 -11.06 8.60
C MET A 283 2.48 -11.22 7.10
N GLN A 284 1.43 -10.62 6.53
CA GLN A 284 1.03 -10.79 5.15
C GLN A 284 1.14 -12.24 4.63
N ASP A 285 0.39 -13.16 5.20
CA ASP A 285 0.40 -14.58 4.84
C ASP A 285 -0.68 -14.87 3.78
N ASN A 286 -0.26 -15.29 2.59
CA ASN A 286 -1.17 -15.69 1.51
C ASN A 286 -1.13 -17.19 1.19
N ASN A 287 -0.62 -17.99 2.13
CA ASN A 287 -0.38 -19.43 2.02
C ASN A 287 0.45 -19.88 0.81
N SER A 288 1.25 -18.97 0.22
CA SER A 288 1.99 -19.12 -1.04
C SER A 288 1.13 -19.54 -2.23
N GLU A 289 -0.13 -19.13 -2.27
CA GLU A 289 -1.03 -19.47 -3.37
C GLU A 289 -1.02 -18.41 -4.47
N ALA A 290 -0.62 -18.80 -5.69
CA ALA A 290 -0.71 -17.98 -6.90
C ALA A 290 -2.13 -17.94 -7.53
N ALA A 291 -3.13 -18.41 -6.78
CA ALA A 291 -4.55 -18.63 -7.09
C ALA A 291 -4.90 -19.80 -8.05
N SER A 292 -5.55 -20.83 -7.49
CA SER A 292 -6.90 -21.30 -7.87
C SER A 292 -7.30 -22.45 -6.95
N LEU A 293 -8.28 -22.28 -6.06
CA LEU A 293 -9.14 -23.41 -5.72
C LEU A 293 -10.37 -23.35 -6.63
N PRO A 294 -10.86 -24.51 -7.13
CA PRO A 294 -12.11 -24.54 -7.84
C PRO A 294 -13.19 -23.98 -6.92
N ILE A 295 -13.96 -23.02 -7.42
CA ILE A 295 -15.23 -22.64 -6.81
C ILE A 295 -16.03 -23.94 -6.70
N ALA A 296 -16.25 -24.44 -5.49
CA ALA A 296 -17.04 -25.65 -5.28
C ALA A 296 -18.46 -25.42 -5.82
N GLY A 297 -18.79 -26.05 -6.95
CA GLY A 297 -20.06 -25.87 -7.66
C GLY A 297 -19.97 -25.13 -9.00
N ALA A 298 -18.82 -24.54 -9.36
CA ALA A 298 -18.58 -24.12 -10.73
C ALA A 298 -18.18 -25.33 -11.55
N THR A 299 -19.02 -25.71 -12.52
CA THR A 299 -18.63 -26.65 -13.58
C THR A 299 -17.47 -26.02 -14.34
N VAL A 300 -16.25 -26.41 -13.98
CA VAL A 300 -15.02 -25.99 -14.68
C VAL A 300 -15.11 -26.58 -16.08
N VAL A 301 -15.54 -25.77 -17.05
CA VAL A 301 -15.31 -26.08 -18.45
C VAL A 301 -13.81 -25.97 -18.63
N ASN A 302 -13.16 -27.11 -18.90
CA ASN A 302 -11.74 -27.28 -19.18
C ASN A 302 -11.20 -26.17 -20.11
N SER A 303 -10.78 -25.06 -19.53
CA SER A 303 -10.03 -24.03 -20.21
C SER A 303 -8.65 -23.94 -19.55
N PRO A 304 -7.57 -24.28 -20.27
CA PRO A 304 -6.19 -24.14 -19.78
C PRO A 304 -5.75 -22.67 -19.55
N LEU A 305 -6.68 -21.71 -19.55
CA LEU A 305 -6.43 -20.26 -19.47
C LEU A 305 -6.85 -19.61 -18.15
N ASN A 306 -7.38 -20.34 -17.16
CA ASN A 306 -7.82 -19.76 -15.88
C ASN A 306 -6.70 -19.57 -14.84
N TRP A 307 -5.49 -19.28 -15.31
CA TRP A 307 -4.35 -18.88 -14.50
C TRP A 307 -4.13 -17.36 -14.61
N THR A 308 -5.16 -16.60 -14.32
CA THR A 308 -5.14 -15.17 -14.56
C THR A 308 -4.53 -14.43 -13.36
N ASN A 309 -3.21 -14.32 -13.36
CA ASN A 309 -2.46 -13.13 -12.95
C ASN A 309 -3.01 -12.31 -11.76
N GLY A 310 -3.46 -12.90 -10.64
CA GLY A 310 -4.11 -12.13 -9.55
C GLY A 310 -5.33 -11.30 -9.98
N VAL A 311 -5.88 -11.58 -11.17
CA VAL A 311 -7.18 -11.09 -11.61
C VAL A 311 -8.24 -11.86 -10.79
N LEU A 312 -9.53 -11.58 -10.75
CA LEU A 312 -10.54 -12.39 -10.02
C LEU A 312 -10.45 -12.49 -8.48
N ASN A 313 -9.31 -12.33 -7.80
CA ASN A 313 -9.25 -12.24 -6.33
C ASN A 313 -8.15 -11.28 -5.84
N ALA A 314 -8.43 -10.47 -4.81
CA ALA A 314 -7.44 -9.56 -4.21
C ALA A 314 -6.36 -10.29 -3.37
N ASN A 315 -6.13 -11.56 -3.70
CA ASN A 315 -5.22 -12.50 -3.06
C ASN A 315 -4.00 -12.82 -3.92
N GLY A 316 -3.95 -12.30 -5.14
CA GLY A 316 -2.82 -12.44 -6.02
C GLY A 316 -1.55 -11.78 -5.48
N TYR A 317 -0.42 -12.18 -6.04
CA TYR A 317 0.91 -11.65 -5.72
C TYR A 317 1.11 -10.15 -6.07
N HIS A 318 0.08 -9.46 -6.55
CA HIS A 318 0.07 -8.03 -6.84
C HIS A 318 -0.31 -7.17 -5.62
N TYR A 319 -0.87 -7.78 -4.57
CA TYR A 319 -1.29 -7.08 -3.34
C TYR A 319 -0.23 -7.26 -2.25
N ALA A 320 0.48 -6.18 -1.96
CA ALA A 320 1.63 -6.09 -1.08
C ALA A 320 1.28 -5.24 0.15
N PRO A 321 2.10 -5.20 1.21
CA PRO A 321 1.91 -4.27 2.31
C PRO A 321 1.80 -2.81 1.81
N ILE A 322 2.57 -2.43 0.77
CA ILE A 322 2.33 -1.21 0.00
C ILE A 322 2.06 -1.57 -1.46
N SER A 323 0.88 -1.20 -1.96
CA SER A 323 0.47 -1.40 -3.35
C SER A 323 0.11 -0.08 -4.01
N ILE A 324 0.79 0.22 -5.11
CA ILE A 324 0.69 1.48 -5.84
C ILE A 324 0.25 1.23 -7.27
N GLY A 325 -0.66 2.03 -7.82
CA GLY A 325 -1.07 1.80 -9.22
C GLY A 325 -1.83 0.49 -9.43
N SER A 326 -2.23 -0.21 -8.36
CA SER A 326 -2.94 -1.48 -8.43
C SER A 326 -4.43 -1.19 -8.29
N PHE A 327 -5.22 -1.40 -9.35
CA PHE A 327 -6.66 -1.11 -9.34
C PHE A 327 -7.50 -2.25 -9.92
N THR A 328 -8.78 -2.23 -9.54
CA THR A 328 -9.78 -3.29 -9.68
C THR A 328 -10.10 -3.67 -11.13
N PHE A 329 -10.84 -4.77 -11.28
CA PHE A 329 -11.28 -5.36 -12.56
C PHE A 329 -12.14 -4.46 -13.47
N LEU A 330 -12.68 -3.35 -12.96
CA LEU A 330 -13.73 -2.59 -13.65
C LEU A 330 -13.29 -1.22 -14.17
N GLN A 331 -12.12 -0.75 -13.77
CA GLN A 331 -11.62 0.55 -14.17
C GLN A 331 -10.26 0.35 -14.83
N PRO A 332 -10.13 0.52 -16.17
CA PRO A 332 -8.82 0.54 -16.78
C PRO A 332 -7.99 1.62 -16.08
N LEU A 333 -6.70 1.36 -15.85
CA LEU A 333 -5.76 2.37 -15.37
C LEU A 333 -5.79 3.56 -16.36
N THR A 334 -6.55 4.61 -16.04
CA THR A 334 -6.61 5.85 -16.83
C THR A 334 -5.44 6.77 -16.52
N HIS A 335 -4.76 6.52 -15.40
CA HIS A 335 -3.55 7.23 -15.01
C HIS A 335 -2.32 6.55 -15.62
N GLU A 336 -1.40 7.35 -16.14
CA GLU A 336 -0.23 6.86 -16.87
C GLU A 336 1.02 6.76 -16.00
N THR A 337 1.05 7.43 -14.86
CA THR A 337 2.24 7.51 -14.00
C THR A 337 1.87 7.30 -12.55
N HIS A 338 2.57 6.39 -11.89
CA HIS A 338 2.41 6.13 -10.47
C HIS A 338 3.76 6.16 -9.77
N ALA A 339 3.81 6.75 -8.58
CA ALA A 339 5.07 7.03 -7.90
C ALA A 339 5.04 6.74 -6.40
N ILE A 340 6.21 6.34 -5.88
CA ILE A 340 6.58 6.52 -4.48
C ILE A 340 7.71 7.55 -4.41
N ASN A 341 7.47 8.70 -3.79
CA ASN A 341 8.46 9.76 -3.62
C ASN A 341 8.83 9.92 -2.15
N MET A 342 10.08 9.62 -1.81
CA MET A 342 10.63 9.83 -0.47
C MET A 342 11.52 11.07 -0.46
N GLU A 343 11.11 12.11 0.25
CA GLU A 343 11.87 13.35 0.40
C GLU A 343 13.03 13.22 1.39
N GLN A 344 13.77 14.32 1.60
CA GLN A 344 14.96 14.33 2.43
C GLN A 344 14.71 13.83 3.85
N GLY A 345 15.53 12.87 4.31
CA GLY A 345 15.46 12.36 5.69
C GLY A 345 14.24 11.50 6.01
N SER A 346 13.33 11.28 5.04
CA SER A 346 12.14 10.46 5.22
C SER A 346 12.46 8.99 5.46
N THR A 347 11.49 8.24 5.98
CA THR A 347 11.66 6.82 6.29
C THR A 347 10.45 6.00 5.86
N ILE A 348 10.68 4.88 5.18
CA ILE A 348 9.71 3.79 5.03
C ILE A 348 10.34 2.53 5.61
N ARG A 349 9.68 1.91 6.59
CA ARG A 349 10.04 0.58 7.11
C ARG A 349 8.87 -0.38 6.96
N ILE A 350 9.17 -1.58 6.46
CA ILE A 350 8.22 -2.69 6.40
C ILE A 350 8.90 -3.89 7.03
N HIS A 351 8.34 -4.37 8.13
CA HIS A 351 8.73 -5.62 8.77
C HIS A 351 7.62 -6.64 8.56
N ARG A 352 7.88 -7.59 7.65
CA ARG A 352 7.06 -8.78 7.48
C ARG A 352 7.63 -9.89 8.36
N GLY A 353 6.84 -10.37 9.31
CA GLY A 353 7.21 -11.53 10.14
C GLY A 353 7.27 -12.84 9.35
N LYS A 354 7.39 -13.96 10.07
CA LYS A 354 7.50 -15.29 9.44
C LYS A 354 6.19 -15.75 8.79
N ALA A 355 6.04 -15.61 7.48
CA ALA A 355 4.79 -15.90 6.76
C ALA A 355 4.97 -16.72 5.47
N ASN A 356 3.99 -17.57 5.16
CA ASN A 356 4.00 -18.35 3.93
C ASN A 356 3.42 -17.52 2.77
N THR A 357 4.24 -16.74 2.06
CA THR A 357 3.70 -15.81 1.05
C THR A 357 4.52 -15.63 -0.21
N ILE A 358 3.86 -15.37 -1.35
CA ILE A 358 4.43 -15.02 -2.67
C ILE A 358 4.41 -13.55 -3.08
N THR A 359 3.90 -12.68 -2.21
CA THR A 359 3.78 -11.24 -2.48
C THR A 359 5.08 -10.45 -2.22
N PRO A 360 5.35 -9.38 -3.00
CA PRO A 360 6.40 -8.43 -2.67
C PRO A 360 6.04 -7.64 -1.39
N LEU A 361 6.99 -6.86 -0.87
CA LEU A 361 6.73 -5.87 0.19
C LEU A 361 6.23 -4.53 -0.37
N ILE A 362 6.62 -4.21 -1.61
CA ILE A 362 6.12 -3.07 -2.38
C ILE A 362 5.77 -3.56 -3.79
N SER A 363 4.52 -3.34 -4.22
CA SER A 363 4.08 -3.62 -5.58
C SER A 363 3.63 -2.37 -6.33
N PHE A 364 3.92 -2.34 -7.63
CA PHE A 364 3.31 -1.42 -8.58
C PHE A 364 2.54 -2.16 -9.66
N GLY A 365 1.33 -1.72 -9.98
CA GLY A 365 0.45 -2.34 -10.98
C GLY A 365 -0.45 -3.43 -10.40
N SER A 366 -1.52 -3.79 -11.11
CA SER A 366 -2.49 -4.83 -10.70
C SER A 366 -2.40 -6.10 -11.54
N GLY A 367 -3.24 -7.08 -11.21
CA GLY A 367 -3.35 -8.31 -12.02
C GLY A 367 -3.81 -8.11 -13.47
N SER A 368 -4.32 -6.92 -13.80
CA SER A 368 -4.83 -6.57 -15.14
C SER A 368 -3.73 -6.06 -16.08
N SER A 369 -4.08 -5.58 -17.29
CA SER A 369 -3.08 -5.12 -18.27
C SER A 369 -2.42 -3.82 -17.83
N ASN A 370 -1.24 -3.90 -17.22
CA ASN A 370 -0.41 -2.75 -16.82
C ASN A 370 0.44 -2.17 -17.97
N ASN A 371 0.00 -2.34 -19.21
CA ASN A 371 0.82 -2.01 -20.37
C ASN A 371 0.97 -0.50 -20.54
N ASN A 372 2.17 -0.07 -20.97
CA ASN A 372 2.51 1.33 -21.26
C ASN A 372 2.46 2.28 -20.05
N LYS A 373 2.48 1.76 -18.82
CA LYS A 373 2.48 2.57 -17.59
C LYS A 373 3.88 2.98 -17.16
N THR A 374 3.97 4.10 -16.45
CA THR A 374 5.22 4.58 -15.86
C THR A 374 5.17 4.38 -14.34
N TYR A 375 6.09 3.57 -13.82
CA TYR A 375 6.24 3.32 -12.39
C TYR A 375 7.58 3.88 -11.92
N THR A 376 7.54 4.70 -10.88
CA THR A 376 8.74 5.31 -10.32
C THR A 376 8.81 5.18 -8.81
N MET A 377 10.00 4.93 -8.29
CA MET A 377 10.27 5.02 -6.87
C MET A 377 11.57 5.78 -6.65
N THR A 378 11.52 6.84 -5.83
CA THR A 378 12.71 7.63 -5.48
C THR A 378 12.93 7.62 -3.98
N VAL A 379 14.11 7.15 -3.56
CA VAL A 379 14.62 7.27 -2.19
C VAL A 379 15.55 8.49 -2.12
N GLY A 380 15.05 9.58 -1.54
CA GLY A 380 15.74 10.86 -1.52
C GLY A 380 16.94 10.96 -0.57
N LYS A 381 17.55 12.15 -0.57
CA LYS A 381 18.77 12.42 0.20
C LYS A 381 18.57 12.19 1.69
N GLY A 382 19.44 11.39 2.31
CA GLY A 382 19.36 11.10 3.74
C GLY A 382 18.15 10.26 4.15
N ALA A 383 17.32 9.79 3.21
CA ALA A 383 16.16 8.95 3.48
C ALA A 383 16.58 7.51 3.86
N THR A 384 15.66 6.79 4.49
CA THR A 384 15.83 5.41 4.98
C THR A 384 14.76 4.52 4.36
N LEU A 385 15.14 3.52 3.57
CA LEU A 385 14.24 2.44 3.14
C LEU A 385 14.67 1.15 3.82
N ASP A 386 13.79 0.54 4.62
CA ASP A 386 14.11 -0.68 5.38
C ASP A 386 13.04 -1.74 5.15
N LEU A 387 13.34 -2.72 4.30
CA LEU A 387 12.44 -3.81 3.92
C LEU A 387 12.98 -5.12 4.47
N GLN A 388 12.33 -5.65 5.50
CA GLN A 388 12.69 -6.91 6.16
C GLN A 388 11.58 -7.93 5.93
N ASP A 389 11.94 -9.01 5.23
CA ASP A 389 11.01 -10.03 4.77
C ASP A 389 11.26 -11.38 5.43
N GLY A 390 10.42 -11.74 6.40
CA GLY A 390 10.39 -13.05 7.04
C GLY A 390 9.64 -14.13 6.27
N ALA A 391 9.20 -13.86 5.04
CA ALA A 391 8.44 -14.85 4.32
C ALA A 391 9.26 -16.13 4.06
N TYR A 392 8.63 -17.30 4.18
CA TYR A 392 9.25 -18.63 4.08
C TYR A 392 8.46 -19.55 3.15
N GLY A 393 9.00 -20.73 2.85
CA GLY A 393 8.34 -21.78 2.08
C GLY A 393 8.69 -21.81 0.58
N THR A 394 8.51 -22.99 -0.04
CA THR A 394 8.57 -23.19 -1.49
C THR A 394 7.29 -22.66 -2.12
N VAL A 395 7.39 -22.01 -3.29
CA VAL A 395 6.23 -21.90 -4.17
C VAL A 395 5.77 -23.33 -4.43
N ARG A 396 4.53 -23.68 -4.08
CA ARG A 396 3.94 -24.93 -4.56
C ARG A 396 3.86 -24.81 -6.08
N ALA A 397 4.84 -25.41 -6.76
CA ALA A 397 4.89 -25.47 -8.21
C ALA A 397 3.65 -26.21 -8.70
N TYR A 398 2.61 -25.47 -9.08
CA TYR A 398 1.54 -26.02 -9.89
C TYR A 398 1.99 -25.96 -11.35
N THR A 399 2.05 -27.15 -11.94
CA THR A 399 2.71 -27.56 -13.19
C THR A 399 2.16 -26.96 -14.48
N SER A 400 1.50 -25.80 -14.45
CA SER A 400 0.92 -25.23 -15.68
C SER A 400 0.86 -23.70 -15.78
N TYR A 401 1.18 -22.96 -14.71
CA TYR A 401 1.47 -21.52 -14.82
C TYR A 401 2.90 -21.20 -14.44
N THR A 402 3.76 -21.76 -15.27
CA THR A 402 4.83 -21.03 -15.89
C THR A 402 4.58 -19.50 -15.95
N MET A 403 5.26 -18.68 -15.15
CA MET A 403 5.29 -17.21 -15.32
C MET A 403 6.05 -16.78 -16.61
N GLY A 404 5.86 -17.48 -17.73
CA GLY A 404 6.77 -17.47 -18.88
C GLY A 404 8.08 -18.25 -18.66
N LEU A 405 8.23 -18.93 -17.51
CA LEU A 405 9.48 -19.52 -17.01
C LEU A 405 9.83 -20.97 -17.43
N ALA A 406 8.94 -21.73 -18.07
CA ALA A 406 9.07 -23.20 -18.25
C ALA A 406 9.96 -23.55 -19.44
N ASN A 407 10.28 -22.55 -20.26
CA ASN A 407 11.21 -22.71 -21.36
C ASN A 407 12.52 -21.96 -21.05
N SER A 408 12.65 -21.36 -19.87
CA SER A 408 13.75 -20.45 -19.51
C SER A 408 14.56 -20.94 -18.31
N PHE A 409 14.00 -21.76 -17.43
CA PHE A 409 14.77 -22.55 -16.47
C PHE A 409 15.01 -23.96 -17.02
N PRO A 410 16.24 -24.36 -17.38
CA PRO A 410 16.57 -25.75 -17.69
C PRO A 410 16.47 -26.70 -16.47
N HIS A 411 16.01 -26.21 -15.32
CA HIS A 411 15.98 -26.94 -14.05
C HIS A 411 14.62 -26.93 -13.34
N ALA A 412 13.51 -26.67 -14.05
CA ALA A 412 12.28 -27.37 -13.70
C ALA A 412 12.48 -28.83 -14.12
N VAL A 413 13.23 -29.58 -13.32
CA VAL A 413 13.45 -30.99 -13.53
C VAL A 413 12.06 -31.62 -13.51
N GLU A 414 11.55 -32.04 -14.66
CA GLU A 414 10.57 -33.12 -14.76
C GLU A 414 11.25 -34.39 -14.23
N GLY A 415 11.52 -34.39 -12.94
CA GLY A 415 11.92 -35.55 -12.18
C GLY A 415 10.66 -36.13 -11.57
N PRO A 416 10.63 -37.45 -11.30
CA PRO A 416 9.60 -38.02 -10.46
C PRO A 416 9.42 -37.18 -9.17
N LEU A 417 8.19 -37.16 -8.65
CA LEU A 417 7.63 -36.37 -7.54
C LEU A 417 8.38 -36.44 -6.18
N ASN A 418 9.63 -36.88 -6.15
CA ASN A 418 10.45 -37.17 -4.98
C ASN A 418 11.81 -36.44 -4.95
N SER A 419 12.06 -35.49 -5.86
CA SER A 419 13.21 -34.57 -5.76
C SER A 419 12.74 -33.16 -5.36
N GLN A 420 13.37 -32.61 -4.33
CA GLN A 420 12.98 -31.37 -3.63
C GLN A 420 12.78 -30.20 -4.61
N PRO A 421 11.60 -29.58 -4.70
CA PRO A 421 11.42 -28.39 -5.51
C PRO A 421 12.29 -27.27 -4.94
N THR A 422 13.17 -26.69 -5.75
CA THR A 422 13.94 -25.51 -5.37
C THR A 422 12.96 -24.34 -5.16
N SER A 423 13.02 -23.71 -3.99
CA SER A 423 12.18 -22.57 -3.58
C SER A 423 12.46 -21.33 -4.44
N PHE A 424 11.95 -21.27 -5.67
CA PHE A 424 12.10 -20.07 -6.51
C PHE A 424 10.98 -19.07 -6.20
N TYR A 425 11.35 -17.87 -5.78
CA TYR A 425 10.41 -16.80 -5.53
C TYR A 425 10.22 -15.90 -6.76
N PRO A 426 9.01 -15.79 -7.33
CA PRO A 426 8.82 -15.05 -8.57
C PRO A 426 8.88 -13.53 -8.41
N CYS A 427 8.57 -12.99 -7.22
CA CYS A 427 8.48 -11.53 -7.00
C CYS A 427 9.76 -10.98 -6.33
N GLY A 428 10.11 -9.73 -6.59
CA GLY A 428 11.11 -9.02 -5.78
C GLY A 428 10.55 -8.63 -4.40
N LEU A 429 11.37 -8.06 -3.51
CA LEU A 429 10.84 -7.27 -2.39
C LEU A 429 10.12 -6.03 -2.91
N ILE A 430 10.65 -5.44 -3.99
CA ILE A 430 10.02 -4.39 -4.79
C ILE A 430 9.71 -5.00 -6.16
N THR A 431 8.45 -4.96 -6.58
CA THR A 431 8.05 -5.44 -7.91
C THR A 431 7.23 -4.38 -8.64
N MET A 432 7.63 -4.06 -9.88
CA MET A 432 6.87 -3.19 -10.78
C MET A 432 6.37 -4.01 -11.98
N PHE A 433 5.07 -4.30 -11.98
CA PHE A 433 4.41 -5.14 -12.98
C PHE A 433 4.04 -4.36 -14.24
N GLY A 434 4.03 -5.03 -15.40
CA GLY A 434 3.56 -4.46 -16.67
C GLY A 434 4.62 -4.29 -17.75
N VAL A 435 4.25 -4.63 -18.98
CA VAL A 435 5.15 -4.62 -20.14
C VAL A 435 5.00 -3.35 -20.98
N ASN A 436 6.00 -3.02 -21.79
CA ASN A 436 6.04 -1.83 -22.66
C ASN A 436 5.95 -0.47 -21.93
N GLY A 437 5.93 -0.48 -20.60
CA GLY A 437 6.02 0.70 -19.73
C GLY A 437 7.45 1.17 -19.44
N VAL A 438 7.56 2.14 -18.54
CA VAL A 438 8.82 2.66 -18.00
C VAL A 438 8.85 2.40 -16.50
N ASN A 439 9.82 1.62 -16.03
CA ASN A 439 10.02 1.39 -14.61
C ASN A 439 11.36 1.99 -14.18
N SER A 440 11.33 2.82 -13.14
CA SER A 440 12.53 3.47 -12.59
C SER A 440 12.59 3.37 -11.07
N LEU A 441 13.74 2.94 -10.55
CA LEU A 441 14.05 2.95 -9.13
C LEU A 441 15.31 3.79 -8.91
N THR A 442 15.20 4.86 -8.13
CA THR A 442 16.29 5.81 -7.90
C THR A 442 16.62 5.90 -6.41
N PHE A 443 17.88 5.64 -6.06
CA PHE A 443 18.45 5.89 -4.74
C PHE A 443 19.38 7.10 -4.81
N ASN A 444 18.91 8.26 -4.35
CA ASN A 444 19.63 9.52 -4.44
C ASN A 444 20.20 9.94 -3.09
N SER A 445 21.42 9.49 -2.80
CA SER A 445 22.15 9.74 -1.55
C SER A 445 21.36 9.34 -0.29
N PRO A 446 20.78 8.12 -0.23
CA PRO A 446 20.05 7.70 0.95
C PRO A 446 20.99 7.62 2.17
N LYS A 447 20.42 7.78 3.37
CA LYS A 447 21.15 7.46 4.62
C LYS A 447 21.31 5.95 4.78
N TYR A 448 20.27 5.21 4.41
CA TYR A 448 20.21 3.76 4.60
C TYR A 448 19.23 3.13 3.61
N VAL A 449 19.61 1.98 3.06
CA VAL A 449 18.73 1.12 2.26
C VAL A 449 19.00 -0.30 2.71
N ASN A 450 17.96 -1.01 3.15
CA ASN A 450 18.01 -2.42 3.48
C ASN A 450 16.93 -3.18 2.73
N LEU A 451 17.35 -4.22 2.02
CA LEU A 451 16.50 -5.11 1.25
C LEU A 451 16.88 -6.53 1.67
N GLN A 452 16.19 -7.07 2.67
CA GLN A 452 16.59 -8.30 3.32
C GLN A 452 15.47 -9.34 3.36
N ARG A 453 15.80 -10.58 3.01
CA ARG A 453 15.06 -11.76 3.44
C ARG A 453 15.66 -12.29 4.73
N THR A 454 14.85 -12.43 5.76
CA THR A 454 15.31 -12.89 7.07
C THR A 454 15.19 -14.40 7.24
N ASP A 455 14.41 -15.08 6.39
CA ASP A 455 14.36 -16.54 6.29
C ASP A 455 15.35 -17.05 5.22
N THR A 456 16.27 -17.92 5.64
CA THR A 456 17.34 -18.43 4.77
C THR A 456 16.91 -19.55 3.84
N THR A 457 15.67 -20.04 3.91
CA THR A 457 15.17 -21.11 3.02
C THR A 457 14.56 -20.57 1.73
N LYS A 458 14.48 -19.24 1.61
CA LYS A 458 13.82 -18.54 0.52
C LYS A 458 14.82 -17.74 -0.32
N THR A 459 15.00 -18.18 -1.55
CA THR A 459 15.87 -17.55 -2.56
C THR A 459 15.04 -16.83 -3.62
N GLY A 460 15.50 -15.68 -4.11
CA GLY A 460 14.81 -14.94 -5.17
C GLY A 460 15.42 -13.56 -5.46
N SER A 461 14.95 -12.88 -6.50
CA SER A 461 15.36 -11.49 -6.80
C SER A 461 14.96 -10.54 -5.67
N LEU A 462 15.73 -9.47 -5.42
CA LEU A 462 15.33 -8.42 -4.47
C LEU A 462 14.48 -7.35 -5.15
N ILE A 463 14.70 -7.14 -6.46
CA ILE A 463 13.96 -6.18 -7.28
C ILE A 463 13.52 -6.90 -8.57
N ARG A 464 12.28 -6.67 -8.99
CA ARG A 464 11.73 -7.14 -10.28
C ARG A 464 11.05 -6.00 -11.01
N LEU A 465 11.45 -5.74 -12.26
CA LEU A 465 10.88 -4.69 -13.11
C LEU A 465 10.48 -5.30 -14.46
N GLU A 466 9.21 -5.19 -14.86
CA GLU A 466 8.68 -5.83 -16.08
C GLU A 466 8.52 -4.90 -17.27
N GLY A 467 8.83 -3.61 -17.10
CA GLY A 467 8.66 -2.55 -18.08
C GLY A 467 9.33 -2.87 -19.40
N GLY A 468 8.88 -2.18 -20.46
CA GLY A 468 9.65 -2.17 -21.71
C GLY A 468 11.04 -1.60 -21.43
N THR A 469 11.06 -0.46 -20.75
CA THR A 469 12.27 0.24 -20.28
C THR A 469 12.39 0.10 -18.76
N ASN A 470 13.51 -0.45 -18.29
CA ASN A 470 13.77 -0.66 -16.86
C ASN A 470 15.12 -0.07 -16.46
N GLU A 471 15.14 0.75 -15.42
CA GLU A 471 16.35 1.40 -14.93
C GLU A 471 16.40 1.44 -13.40
N VAL A 472 17.56 1.07 -12.84
CA VAL A 472 17.87 1.31 -11.44
C VAL A 472 19.07 2.24 -11.37
N ASN A 473 18.88 3.38 -10.70
CA ASN A 473 19.87 4.41 -10.51
C ASN A 473 20.24 4.57 -9.05
N VAL A 474 21.53 4.73 -8.82
CA VAL A 474 22.12 4.91 -7.51
C VAL A 474 23.14 6.03 -7.62
N ASN A 475 22.93 7.10 -6.86
CA ASN A 475 23.83 8.25 -6.80
C ASN A 475 24.21 8.52 -5.35
N GLY A 476 25.51 8.48 -5.03
CA GLY A 476 26.02 8.78 -3.68
C GLY A 476 26.47 10.24 -3.54
N SER A 477 26.43 10.76 -2.31
CA SER A 477 27.16 11.97 -1.92
C SER A 477 28.44 11.53 -1.20
N SER A 478 29.50 11.35 -2.01
CA SER A 478 30.92 11.24 -1.66
C SER A 478 31.44 10.29 -0.55
N ILE A 479 30.70 9.79 0.46
CA ILE A 479 31.30 8.96 1.54
C ILE A 479 30.43 7.82 2.10
N ASN A 480 29.10 7.77 1.91
CA ASN A 480 28.31 6.75 2.61
C ASN A 480 27.82 5.62 1.70
N SER A 481 28.34 4.43 2.01
CA SER A 481 27.79 3.11 1.72
C SER A 481 26.28 3.14 1.50
N ILE A 482 25.85 2.68 0.33
CA ILE A 482 24.61 1.92 0.32
C ILE A 482 25.04 0.56 0.83
N PRO A 483 24.63 0.13 2.04
CA PRO A 483 24.83 -1.24 2.47
C PRO A 483 23.98 -2.11 1.55
N THR A 484 24.52 -2.43 0.37
CA THR A 484 24.06 -3.55 -0.44
C THR A 484 24.61 -4.80 0.22
N SER A 485 24.19 -5.09 1.45
CA SER A 485 24.28 -6.46 1.94
C SER A 485 23.23 -7.22 1.15
N ALA A 486 23.63 -7.73 -0.02
CA ALA A 486 22.94 -8.86 -0.60
C ALA A 486 23.17 -9.99 0.40
N TYR A 487 22.28 -10.12 1.39
CA TYR A 487 22.19 -11.31 2.22
C TYR A 487 21.61 -12.38 1.32
N ASP A 488 22.48 -12.86 0.44
CA ASP A 488 22.25 -13.93 -0.46
C ASP A 488 22.59 -15.20 0.31
N VAL A 489 21.56 -16.00 0.55
CA VAL A 489 21.63 -17.31 1.19
C VAL A 489 22.72 -18.19 0.55
N LYS A 490 23.05 -17.98 -0.72
CA LYS A 490 24.14 -18.70 -1.39
C LYS A 490 25.51 -18.35 -0.84
N GLN A 491 25.78 -17.13 -0.36
CA GLN A 491 27.09 -16.79 0.21
C GLN A 491 27.32 -17.49 1.56
N THR A 492 26.29 -17.56 2.40
CA THR A 492 26.34 -18.34 3.65
C THR A 492 26.34 -19.85 3.40
N MET A 493 25.62 -20.35 2.40
CA MET A 493 25.63 -21.76 2.01
C MET A 493 26.92 -22.21 1.31
N LEU A 494 27.67 -21.29 0.68
CA LEU A 494 28.97 -21.53 0.09
C LEU A 494 30.15 -21.22 1.03
N GLY A 495 29.87 -20.84 2.29
CA GLY A 495 30.90 -20.51 3.28
C GLY A 495 31.76 -19.28 2.93
N LYS A 496 31.19 -18.31 2.18
CA LYS A 496 31.87 -17.06 1.79
C LYS A 496 31.50 -15.92 2.76
N ASP A 497 32.49 -15.11 3.10
CA ASP A 497 32.30 -13.90 3.92
C ASP A 497 31.36 -12.90 3.23
N SER A 498 30.58 -12.16 4.04
CA SER A 498 29.76 -11.04 3.55
C SER A 498 30.62 -10.03 2.80
N GLN A 499 30.30 -9.78 1.52
CA GLN A 499 31.01 -8.79 0.71
C GLN A 499 30.35 -7.42 0.84
N ASN A 500 31.16 -6.41 1.16
CA ASN A 500 30.72 -5.03 1.35
C ASN A 500 31.38 -4.12 0.31
N TRP A 501 30.55 -3.46 -0.51
CA TRP A 501 31.01 -2.50 -1.51
C TRP A 501 30.52 -1.08 -1.20
N GLN A 502 31.32 -0.10 -1.58
CA GLN A 502 31.03 1.32 -1.51
C GLN A 502 31.20 1.89 -2.92
N ILE A 503 30.09 2.32 -3.49
CA ILE A 503 30.01 2.86 -4.85
C ILE A 503 29.53 4.32 -4.79
N SER A 504 30.05 5.18 -5.66
CA SER A 504 29.58 6.55 -5.82
C SER A 504 28.46 6.67 -6.84
N GLN A 505 28.44 5.78 -7.83
CA GLN A 505 27.39 5.73 -8.83
C GLN A 505 27.17 4.29 -9.27
N LEU A 506 25.91 3.90 -9.48
CA LEU A 506 25.53 2.70 -10.19
C LEU A 506 24.29 2.98 -11.05
N THR A 507 24.35 2.55 -12.30
CA THR A 507 23.20 2.52 -13.19
C THR A 507 23.12 1.13 -13.81
N THR A 508 22.00 0.46 -13.63
CA THR A 508 21.78 -0.88 -14.18
C THR A 508 20.47 -0.93 -14.95
N TYR A 509 20.48 -1.73 -16.00
CA TYR A 509 19.33 -1.94 -16.87
C TYR A 509 18.95 -3.40 -16.87
N ASN A 510 17.65 -3.66 -16.84
CA ASN A 510 17.08 -5.00 -16.97
C ASN A 510 16.59 -5.23 -18.41
N GLY A 511 16.80 -6.43 -18.94
CA GLY A 511 16.31 -6.82 -20.26
C GLY A 511 14.92 -7.47 -20.22
N ILE A 512 13.91 -6.67 -20.60
CA ILE A 512 12.50 -7.01 -20.95
C ILE A 512 11.75 -8.02 -20.05
N GLY A 513 10.64 -7.55 -19.47
CA GLY A 513 9.43 -8.35 -19.19
C GLY A 513 9.54 -9.45 -18.12
N ASN A 514 8.54 -10.35 -18.09
CA ASN A 514 8.40 -11.44 -17.11
C ASN A 514 9.58 -12.44 -17.08
N THR A 515 10.47 -12.38 -18.07
CA THR A 515 11.65 -13.24 -18.23
C THR A 515 12.98 -12.52 -17.89
N GLY A 516 12.93 -11.23 -17.56
CA GLY A 516 14.09 -10.41 -17.24
C GLY A 516 14.58 -10.64 -15.82
N LEU A 517 15.26 -11.76 -15.57
CA LEU A 517 15.94 -12.02 -14.28
C LEU A 517 17.42 -11.65 -14.32
N ALA A 518 17.88 -10.86 -15.29
CA ALA A 518 19.29 -10.57 -15.48
C ALA A 518 19.57 -9.14 -15.95
N PHE A 519 20.85 -8.77 -15.87
CA PHE A 519 21.35 -7.53 -16.45
C PHE A 519 21.24 -7.54 -17.99
N MET A 520 20.96 -6.38 -18.57
CA MET A 520 21.08 -6.18 -20.02
C MET A 520 22.56 -6.31 -20.44
N PRO A 521 22.91 -7.08 -21.49
CA PRO A 521 24.31 -7.34 -21.85
C PRO A 521 25.05 -6.13 -22.41
N ALA A 522 26.37 -6.11 -22.26
CA ALA A 522 27.23 -5.09 -22.84
C ALA A 522 27.00 -4.93 -24.35
N GLY A 523 27.02 -3.69 -24.82
CA GLY A 523 26.74 -3.30 -26.21
C GLY A 523 25.27 -3.38 -26.62
N LYS A 524 24.37 -3.85 -25.76
CA LYS A 524 22.92 -3.88 -26.04
C LYS A 524 22.24 -2.62 -25.53
N LYS A 525 21.19 -2.21 -26.24
CA LYS A 525 20.31 -1.10 -25.85
C LYS A 525 19.18 -1.63 -24.95
N GLN A 526 18.60 -0.76 -24.13
CA GLN A 526 17.32 -1.01 -23.47
C GLN A 526 16.30 -1.55 -24.48
N ASN A 527 15.44 -2.48 -24.05
CA ASN A 527 14.35 -3.04 -24.87
C ASN A 527 14.81 -3.96 -26.01
N SER A 528 16.05 -4.44 -25.98
CA SER A 528 16.53 -5.48 -26.91
C SER A 528 16.05 -6.86 -26.47
N VAL A 529 15.45 -7.65 -27.37
CA VAL A 529 15.05 -9.04 -27.09
C VAL A 529 16.29 -9.88 -26.81
N LEU A 530 16.36 -10.48 -25.62
CA LEU A 530 17.43 -11.40 -25.24
C LEU A 530 16.98 -12.85 -25.47
N SER A 531 17.90 -13.72 -25.89
CA SER A 531 17.63 -15.17 -25.95
C SER A 531 17.48 -15.74 -24.54
N THR A 532 16.81 -16.88 -24.40
CA THR A 532 16.45 -17.57 -23.15
C THR A 532 17.63 -17.94 -22.23
N ASN A 533 18.89 -17.72 -22.65
CA ASN A 533 20.08 -18.01 -21.86
C ASN A 533 20.62 -16.77 -21.10
N ALA A 534 19.81 -15.72 -20.98
CA ALA A 534 20.21 -14.43 -20.41
C ALA A 534 20.45 -14.43 -18.88
N GLU A 535 20.11 -15.51 -18.18
CA GLU A 535 20.16 -15.62 -16.71
C GLU A 535 21.58 -15.65 -16.10
N THR A 536 22.63 -15.62 -16.94
CA THR A 536 24.03 -15.77 -16.50
C THR A 536 24.85 -14.48 -16.53
N TYR A 537 24.27 -13.36 -16.98
CA TYR A 537 25.01 -12.10 -17.05
C TYR A 537 25.26 -11.55 -15.65
N THR A 538 26.53 -11.48 -15.27
CA THR A 538 26.97 -10.70 -14.10
C THR A 538 26.98 -9.21 -14.44
N MET A 539 27.13 -8.34 -13.43
CA MET A 539 27.30 -6.91 -13.67
C MET A 539 28.49 -6.63 -14.60
N GLY A 540 29.56 -7.43 -14.53
CA GLY A 540 30.74 -7.34 -15.41
C GLY A 540 30.47 -7.65 -16.90
N MET A 541 29.33 -8.27 -17.22
CA MET A 541 28.91 -8.57 -18.60
C MET A 541 27.81 -7.64 -19.11
N SER A 542 27.43 -6.63 -18.31
CA SER A 542 26.27 -5.78 -18.57
C SER A 542 26.56 -4.51 -19.38
N ASN A 543 25.51 -3.85 -19.86
CA ASN A 543 25.58 -2.48 -20.37
C ASN A 543 25.53 -1.42 -19.25
N GLY A 544 25.58 -1.85 -17.99
CA GLY A 544 25.49 -0.98 -16.84
C GLY A 544 26.74 -0.13 -16.62
N LYS A 545 26.65 0.73 -15.61
CA LYS A 545 27.73 1.62 -15.18
C LYS A 545 27.91 1.48 -13.68
N VAL A 546 29.16 1.36 -13.21
CA VAL A 546 29.49 1.53 -11.78
C VAL A 546 30.75 2.38 -11.64
N LEU A 547 30.73 3.27 -10.66
CA LEU A 547 31.88 4.04 -10.20
C LEU A 547 32.11 3.70 -8.73
N MET A 548 33.29 3.14 -8.42
CA MET A 548 33.67 2.84 -7.04
C MET A 548 33.87 4.12 -6.23
N SER A 549 33.53 4.07 -4.95
CA SER A 549 33.78 5.19 -4.02
C SER A 549 35.29 5.48 -3.92
N PRO A 550 35.72 6.75 -3.73
CA PRO A 550 37.11 7.08 -3.41
C PRO A 550 37.67 6.26 -2.23
N THR A 551 36.81 5.94 -1.26
CA THR A 551 37.19 5.14 -0.07
C THR A 551 37.56 3.69 -0.38
N GLN A 552 37.00 3.09 -1.45
CA GLN A 552 37.31 1.71 -1.87
C GLN A 552 38.17 1.62 -3.14
N SER A 553 38.30 2.72 -3.87
CA SER A 553 39.10 2.82 -5.09
C SER A 553 40.51 3.40 -4.84
N GLY A 554 40.75 3.94 -3.65
CA GLY A 554 42.06 4.42 -3.23
C GLY A 554 42.52 5.61 -4.05
N LEU A 555 43.81 5.63 -4.44
CA LEU A 555 44.36 6.74 -5.22
C LEU A 555 43.73 6.86 -6.61
N ASN A 556 43.07 5.83 -7.15
CA ASN A 556 42.56 5.79 -8.52
C ASN A 556 41.05 5.62 -8.54
N THR A 557 40.30 6.36 -9.36
CA THR A 557 38.86 6.07 -9.54
C THR A 557 38.68 4.96 -10.58
N TYR A 558 38.27 3.77 -10.17
CA TYR A 558 37.93 2.69 -11.11
C TYR A 558 36.46 2.77 -11.49
N GLN A 559 36.20 2.67 -12.80
CA GLN A 559 34.86 2.66 -13.36
C GLN A 559 34.67 1.48 -14.30
N TYR A 560 33.44 0.98 -14.32
CA TYR A 560 32.94 0.09 -15.35
C TYR A 560 31.85 0.82 -16.11
N ASN A 561 31.90 0.76 -17.43
CA ASN A 561 30.87 1.31 -18.30
C ASN A 561 30.72 0.41 -19.51
N ASN A 562 29.58 -0.27 -19.61
CA ASN A 562 29.16 -0.99 -20.80
C ASN A 562 30.22 -2.00 -21.32
N GLY A 563 30.60 -2.96 -20.48
CA GLY A 563 31.61 -3.97 -20.80
C GLY A 563 33.07 -3.48 -20.72
N VAL A 564 33.32 -2.21 -20.44
CA VAL A 564 34.66 -1.63 -20.40
C VAL A 564 35.03 -1.22 -18.98
N ILE A 565 36.16 -1.73 -18.49
CA ILE A 565 36.80 -1.25 -17.25
C ILE A 565 37.80 -0.16 -17.63
N ALA A 566 37.67 1.01 -17.02
CA ALA A 566 38.60 2.11 -17.17
C ALA A 566 39.12 2.60 -15.81
N GLN A 567 40.34 3.10 -15.80
CA GLN A 567 40.97 3.75 -14.66
C GLN A 567 40.96 5.26 -14.90
N GLY A 568 40.39 6.04 -13.98
CA GLY A 568 40.43 7.50 -14.00
C GLY A 568 41.71 8.06 -13.37
N ALA A 569 41.91 9.37 -13.51
CA ALA A 569 43.04 10.08 -12.93
C ALA A 569 42.98 10.05 -11.39
N PRO A 570 44.14 10.00 -10.71
CA PRO A 570 44.16 9.89 -9.26
C PRO A 570 43.59 11.12 -8.58
N THR A 571 42.71 10.95 -7.57
CA THR A 571 41.94 12.08 -7.00
C THR A 571 42.39 12.62 -5.65
N GLN A 572 43.30 11.98 -4.90
CA GLN A 572 43.94 12.60 -3.71
C GLN A 572 45.32 11.99 -3.41
N THR A 573 46.21 12.76 -2.79
CA THR A 573 47.53 12.35 -2.29
C THR A 573 47.50 12.18 -0.76
N GLY A 574 47.61 10.95 -0.25
CA GLY A 574 47.93 10.69 1.16
C GLY A 574 46.94 9.77 1.89
N GLY A 575 47.34 8.50 2.06
CA GLY A 575 46.63 7.49 2.86
C GLY A 575 47.08 6.08 2.46
N ASN A 576 47.18 5.16 3.42
CA ASN A 576 47.42 3.74 3.11
C ASN A 576 46.10 3.13 2.59
N TYR A 577 46.01 2.90 1.27
CA TYR A 577 44.86 2.31 0.60
C TYR A 577 45.17 0.86 0.17
N VAL A 578 44.21 -0.05 0.35
CA VAL A 578 44.30 -1.45 -0.10
C VAL A 578 43.51 -1.64 -1.42
N GLN A 579 44.14 -2.38 -2.34
CA GLN A 579 43.75 -2.88 -3.67
C GLN A 579 42.35 -2.53 -4.24
N SER A 580 42.35 -1.62 -5.21
CA SER A 580 41.20 -0.93 -5.80
C SER A 580 40.56 -1.61 -7.03
N LYS A 581 41.32 -2.41 -7.78
CA LYS A 581 40.81 -3.18 -8.94
C LYS A 581 40.06 -4.43 -8.48
N ASP A 582 40.52 -5.04 -7.39
CA ASP A 582 39.92 -6.25 -6.85
C ASP A 582 38.55 -6.00 -6.23
N ASN A 583 38.34 -4.83 -5.60
CA ASN A 583 37.02 -4.40 -5.13
C ASN A 583 36.03 -4.19 -6.28
N LEU A 584 36.45 -3.51 -7.37
CA LEU A 584 35.59 -3.39 -8.56
C LEU A 584 35.32 -4.76 -9.17
N LYS A 585 36.34 -5.62 -9.32
CA LYS A 585 36.16 -6.97 -9.88
C LYS A 585 35.20 -7.82 -9.03
N SER A 586 35.38 -7.79 -7.71
CA SER A 586 34.49 -8.44 -6.74
C SER A 586 33.06 -7.94 -6.88
N PHE A 587 32.85 -6.62 -7.02
CA PHE A 587 31.51 -6.07 -7.29
C PHE A 587 30.95 -6.60 -8.62
N LEU A 588 31.72 -6.50 -9.71
CA LEU A 588 31.27 -6.91 -11.05
C LEU A 588 30.91 -8.41 -11.13
N ASP A 589 31.59 -9.26 -10.36
CA ASP A 589 31.39 -10.71 -10.37
C ASP A 589 30.24 -11.17 -9.45
N ASN A 590 29.97 -10.44 -8.35
CA ASN A 590 29.10 -10.94 -7.28
C ASN A 590 27.84 -10.09 -7.04
N PHE A 591 27.78 -8.85 -7.54
CA PHE A 591 26.62 -7.99 -7.35
C PHE A 591 25.44 -8.41 -8.23
N ASN A 592 24.25 -8.61 -7.64
CA ASN A 592 23.02 -8.86 -8.39
C ASN A 592 21.74 -8.43 -7.64
N TRP A 593 20.82 -7.78 -8.37
CA TRP A 593 19.45 -7.48 -7.88
C TRP A 593 18.39 -8.44 -8.41
N TRP A 594 18.68 -9.10 -9.54
CA TRP A 594 17.74 -9.70 -10.49
C TRP A 594 17.70 -11.22 -10.44
N THR A 595 18.82 -11.87 -10.11
CA THR A 595 18.88 -13.33 -9.97
C THR A 595 18.80 -13.75 -8.51
N PRO A 596 18.09 -14.83 -8.19
CA PRO A 596 18.45 -15.64 -7.03
C PRO A 596 19.84 -16.19 -7.28
N ALA A 597 20.68 -16.17 -6.26
CA ALA A 597 21.87 -17.00 -6.31
C ALA A 597 21.54 -18.41 -5.80
#